data_AF-A0A182R060-F1
#
_entry.id   AF-A0A182R060-F1
#
_cell.length_a   1.000
_cell.length_b   1.000
_cell.length_c   1.000
_cell.angle_alpha   90.00
_cell.angle_beta   90.00
_cell.angle_gamma   90.00
#
_symmetry.space_group_name_H-M   'P 1'
#
loop_
_entity.id
_entity.type
_entity.pdbx_description
1 polymer ?
#
loop_
_entity_poly.entity_id
_entity_poly.type
_entity_poly.pdbx_seq_one_letter_code
_entity_poly.pdbx_strand_id
1 'polypeptide(L)'
;MVIAWLFFNSLGNTTARYFKKTWTNKQYFGIPVWIFYHRIHMMACWTLTCAAIICIFIDLEGFEAHAHDCVGLATFALVFVQPILGLMRPPQQQARSAVRILHALLGHAAYILAVTNMFLAVGLEAAQISSVMYGLLGGALAIHVVAHVAFNVLEYLARRKGSVLDVNKDASFSRWRKTTLMVQMIALYAFTIANVVFVWRG
;
A
#
# COMPACT_ATOMS: atom_id res chain seq x y z
N MET A 1 -2.21 -12.85 -2.03
CA MET A 1 -2.76 -11.50 -2.32
C MET A 1 -3.01 -10.65 -1.08
N VAL A 2 -3.76 -11.12 -0.07
CA VAL A 2 -4.10 -10.34 1.15
C VAL A 2 -2.90 -9.70 1.83
N ILE A 3 -1.86 -10.47 2.15
CA ILE A 3 -0.64 -9.96 2.82
C ILE A 3 0.04 -8.87 1.98
N ALA A 4 0.13 -9.06 0.66
CA ALA A 4 0.81 -8.11 -0.23
C ALA A 4 0.13 -6.73 -0.19
N TRP A 5 -1.19 -6.69 -0.35
CA TRP A 5 -1.90 -5.43 -0.56
C TRP A 5 -2.47 -4.82 0.71
N LEU A 6 -3.07 -5.62 1.58
CA LEU A 6 -3.69 -5.10 2.80
C LEU A 6 -2.65 -4.74 3.86
N PHE A 7 -1.51 -5.43 3.89
CA PHE A 7 -0.41 -5.12 4.81
C PHE A 7 0.69 -4.30 4.15
N PHE A 8 1.48 -4.88 3.23
CA PHE A 8 2.67 -4.21 2.70
C PHE A 8 2.35 -2.97 1.88
N ASN A 9 1.42 -3.04 0.92
CA ASN A 9 1.05 -1.87 0.11
C ASN A 9 0.47 -0.75 0.99
N SER A 10 -0.41 -1.09 1.95
CA SER A 10 -0.98 -0.15 2.91
C SER A 10 0.09 0.64 3.68
N LEU A 11 1.09 -0.05 4.23
CA LEU A 11 2.18 0.58 4.99
C LEU A 11 3.10 1.40 4.07
N GLY A 12 3.40 0.89 2.88
CA GLY A 12 4.25 1.58 1.92
C GLY A 12 3.60 2.87 1.38
N ASN A 13 2.29 2.88 1.14
CA ASN A 13 1.55 4.10 0.75
C ASN A 13 1.54 5.12 1.88
N THR A 14 1.19 4.68 3.10
CA THR A 14 1.20 5.52 4.30
C THR A 14 2.56 6.18 4.50
N THR A 15 3.64 5.40 4.42
CA THR A 15 5.01 5.88 4.59
C THR A 15 5.38 6.91 3.52
N ALA A 16 5.12 6.61 2.24
CA ALA A 16 5.42 7.52 1.14
C ALA A 16 4.67 8.85 1.23
N ARG A 17 3.44 8.84 1.75
CA ARG A 17 2.60 10.03 1.84
C ARG A 17 2.95 10.91 3.03
N TYR A 18 3.03 10.34 4.23
CA TYR A 18 3.02 11.12 5.48
C TYR A 18 4.38 11.26 6.17
N PHE A 19 5.41 10.50 5.77
CA PHE A 19 6.68 10.44 6.50
C PHE A 19 7.83 11.23 5.88
N LYS A 20 7.60 11.96 4.79
CA LYS A 20 8.61 12.79 4.13
C LYS A 20 9.28 13.82 5.07
N LYS A 21 8.59 14.23 6.14
CA LYS A 21 9.05 15.26 7.11
C LYS A 21 9.22 14.73 8.54
N THR A 22 9.32 13.41 8.74
CA THR A 22 9.23 12.76 10.06
C THR A 22 10.55 12.11 10.52
N TRP A 23 11.54 12.00 9.63
CA TRP A 23 12.87 11.48 9.91
C TRP A 23 13.91 12.29 9.12
N THR A 24 13.86 13.62 9.22
CA THR A 24 14.64 14.51 8.33
C THR A 24 16.15 14.39 8.55
N ASN A 25 16.57 14.00 9.76
CA ASN A 25 17.99 13.92 10.15
C ASN A 25 18.59 12.52 9.96
N LYS A 26 17.82 11.58 9.41
CA LYS A 26 18.24 10.19 9.29
C LYS A 26 18.18 9.75 7.84
N GLN A 27 19.18 8.99 7.45
CA GLN A 27 19.25 8.31 6.18
C GLN A 27 19.76 6.90 6.42
N TYR A 28 19.30 5.97 5.58
CA TYR A 28 19.85 4.61 5.51
C TYR A 28 20.42 4.44 4.11
N PHE A 29 21.68 3.99 4.02
CA PHE A 29 22.36 3.79 2.73
C PHE A 29 22.30 5.03 1.81
N GLY A 30 22.42 6.23 2.37
CA GLY A 30 22.40 7.50 1.63
C GLY A 30 21.03 7.92 1.09
N ILE A 31 19.93 7.23 1.44
CA ILE A 31 18.58 7.62 1.07
C ILE A 31 17.74 8.01 2.31
N PRO A 32 16.79 8.95 2.17
CA PRO A 32 15.86 9.29 3.25
C PRO A 32 15.13 8.05 3.78
N VAL A 33 15.00 7.96 5.10
CA VAL A 33 14.40 6.78 5.78
C VAL A 33 13.01 6.43 5.25
N TRP A 34 12.18 7.43 4.93
CA TRP A 34 10.84 7.19 4.37
C TRP A 34 10.90 6.53 2.98
N ILE A 35 11.91 6.85 2.15
CA ILE A 35 12.12 6.20 0.83
C ILE A 35 12.56 4.76 1.04
N PHE A 36 13.49 4.53 1.97
CA PHE A 36 13.98 3.20 2.29
C PHE A 36 12.83 2.26 2.70
N TYR A 37 12.03 2.68 3.68
CA TYR A 37 10.87 1.89 4.09
C TYR A 37 9.83 1.75 2.98
N HIS A 38 9.49 2.82 2.26
CA HIS A 38 8.55 2.71 1.13
C HIS A 38 9.01 1.66 0.11
N ARG A 39 10.29 1.66 -0.27
CA ARG A 39 10.86 0.67 -1.20
C ARG A 39 10.77 -0.75 -0.65
N ILE A 40 11.13 -0.99 0.61
CA ILE A 40 11.02 -2.33 1.22
C ILE A 40 9.58 -2.84 1.16
N HIS A 41 8.62 -2.02 1.57
CA HIS A 41 7.21 -2.42 1.56
C HIS A 41 6.70 -2.67 0.14
N MET A 42 7.06 -1.82 -0.83
CA MET A 42 6.64 -2.00 -2.23
C MET A 42 7.29 -3.23 -2.87
N MET A 43 8.55 -3.54 -2.55
CA MET A 43 9.22 -4.74 -3.04
C MET A 43 8.62 -6.01 -2.43
N ALA A 44 8.32 -6.02 -1.14
CA ALA A 44 7.60 -7.13 -0.52
C ALA A 44 6.21 -7.34 -1.15
N CYS A 45 5.45 -6.25 -1.38
CA CYS A 45 4.17 -6.31 -2.07
C CYS A 45 4.32 -6.86 -3.50
N TRP A 46 5.30 -6.37 -4.26
CA TRP A 46 5.59 -6.81 -5.62
C TRP A 46 5.92 -8.30 -5.66
N THR A 47 6.86 -8.76 -4.84
CA THR A 47 7.30 -10.17 -4.79
C THR A 47 6.15 -11.10 -4.41
N LEU A 48 5.38 -10.76 -3.38
CA LEU A 48 4.23 -11.56 -2.95
C LEU A 48 3.11 -11.58 -3.99
N THR A 49 2.95 -10.51 -4.77
CA THR A 49 1.98 -10.47 -5.87
C THR A 49 2.42 -11.39 -7.01
N CYS A 50 3.69 -11.33 -7.42
CA CYS A 50 4.24 -12.24 -8.42
C CYS A 50 4.11 -13.70 -7.99
N ALA A 51 4.49 -14.03 -6.76
CA ALA A 51 4.34 -15.38 -6.22
C ALA A 51 2.87 -15.85 -6.24
N ALA A 52 1.94 -14.99 -5.81
CA ALA A 52 0.52 -15.33 -5.82
C ALA A 52 -0.04 -15.56 -7.23
N ILE A 53 0.33 -14.73 -8.21
CA ILE A 53 -0.09 -14.94 -9.61
C ILE A 53 0.48 -16.24 -10.17
N ILE A 54 1.74 -16.56 -9.90
CA ILE A 54 2.35 -17.84 -10.32
C ILE A 54 1.58 -19.02 -9.71
N CYS A 55 1.25 -18.97 -8.42
CA CYS A 55 0.44 -20.02 -7.79
C CYS A 55 -0.94 -20.16 -8.44
N ILE A 56 -1.61 -19.05 -8.76
CA ILE A 56 -2.92 -19.07 -9.43
C ILE A 56 -2.83 -19.72 -10.81
N PHE A 57 -1.82 -19.39 -11.62
CA PHE A 57 -1.65 -19.99 -12.96
C PHE A 57 -1.20 -21.46 -12.94
N ILE A 58 -0.56 -21.89 -11.85
CA ILE A 58 -0.24 -23.32 -11.65
C ILE A 58 -1.51 -24.10 -11.30
N ASP A 59 -2.40 -23.50 -10.51
CA ASP A 59 -3.64 -24.12 -10.02
C ASP A 59 -4.78 -24.07 -11.06
N LEU A 60 -4.89 -22.95 -11.78
CA LEU A 60 -5.85 -22.76 -12.84
C LEU A 60 -5.20 -23.06 -14.20
N GLU A 61 -5.56 -24.20 -14.80
CA GLU A 61 -5.13 -24.59 -16.15
C GLU A 61 -5.79 -23.75 -17.27
N GLY A 62 -6.21 -22.51 -16.99
CA GLY A 62 -6.91 -21.65 -17.94
C GLY A 62 -7.09 -20.20 -17.45
N PHE A 63 -7.55 -19.35 -18.37
CA PHE A 63 -7.94 -17.96 -18.12
C PHE A 63 -9.36 -17.76 -18.61
N GLU A 64 -10.26 -17.37 -17.71
CA GLU A 64 -11.60 -16.94 -18.06
C GLU A 64 -11.67 -15.41 -18.03
N ALA A 65 -12.52 -14.80 -18.86
CA ALA A 65 -12.60 -13.34 -18.97
C ALA A 65 -13.58 -12.73 -17.94
N HIS A 66 -13.59 -13.23 -16.70
CA HIS A 66 -14.46 -12.67 -15.66
C HIS A 66 -13.94 -11.32 -15.18
N ALA A 67 -14.81 -10.57 -14.48
CA ALA A 67 -14.42 -9.30 -13.89
C ALA A 67 -13.21 -9.43 -12.94
N HIS A 68 -13.15 -10.50 -12.16
CA HIS A 68 -12.01 -10.79 -11.27
C HIS A 68 -10.70 -10.93 -12.07
N ASP A 69 -10.71 -11.73 -13.14
CA ASP A 69 -9.51 -12.04 -13.90
C ASP A 69 -8.96 -10.80 -14.63
N CYS A 70 -9.86 -10.04 -15.26
CA CYS A 70 -9.54 -8.78 -15.93
C CYS A 70 -8.98 -7.73 -14.95
N VAL A 71 -9.62 -7.53 -13.80
CA VAL A 71 -9.18 -6.56 -12.79
C VAL A 71 -7.87 -7.01 -12.15
N GLY A 72 -7.70 -8.31 -11.89
CA GLY A 72 -6.47 -8.90 -11.40
C GLY A 72 -5.30 -8.70 -12.35
N LEU A 73 -5.49 -8.95 -13.64
CA LEU A 73 -4.46 -8.77 -14.66
C LEU A 73 -4.09 -7.28 -14.84
N ALA A 74 -5.08 -6.38 -14.85
CA ALA A 74 -4.82 -4.95 -14.89
C ALA A 74 -4.03 -4.47 -13.67
N THR A 75 -4.38 -4.96 -12.48
CA THR A 75 -3.65 -4.70 -11.23
C THR A 75 -2.22 -5.21 -11.33
N PHE A 76 -2.02 -6.42 -11.84
CA PHE A 76 -0.70 -7.03 -12.02
C PHE A 76 0.18 -6.23 -12.98
N ALA A 77 -0.36 -5.78 -14.11
CA ALA A 77 0.37 -4.91 -15.04
C ALA A 77 0.82 -3.60 -14.36
N LEU A 78 -0.06 -2.96 -13.59
CA LEU A 78 0.28 -1.74 -12.85
C LEU A 78 1.41 -1.96 -11.83
N VAL A 79 1.47 -3.13 -11.18
CA VAL A 79 2.54 -3.48 -10.23
C VAL A 79 3.93 -3.43 -10.88
N PHE A 80 4.07 -3.73 -12.17
CA PHE A 80 5.34 -3.59 -12.91
C PHE A 80 5.60 -2.16 -13.40
N VAL A 81 4.55 -1.42 -13.76
CA VAL A 81 4.69 0.00 -14.15
C VAL A 81 5.14 0.86 -12.97
N GLN A 82 4.72 0.54 -11.74
CA GLN A 82 5.02 1.34 -10.55
C GLN A 82 6.53 1.54 -10.28
N PRO A 83 7.38 0.49 -10.22
CA PRO A 83 8.82 0.66 -10.04
C PRO A 83 9.48 1.47 -11.15
N ILE A 84 9.08 1.26 -12.41
CA ILE A 84 9.64 1.99 -13.57
C ILE A 84 9.41 3.50 -13.36
N LEU A 85 8.17 3.91 -13.11
CA LEU A 85 7.84 5.31 -12.84
C LEU A 85 8.53 5.85 -11.58
N GLY A 86 8.65 5.02 -10.53
CA GLY A 86 9.31 5.40 -9.27
C GLY A 86 10.80 5.68 -9.43
N LEU A 87 11.46 4.99 -10.37
CA LEU A 87 12.89 5.11 -10.70
C LEU A 87 13.19 6.19 -11.73
N MET A 88 12.22 6.58 -12.57
CA MET A 88 12.40 7.64 -13.55
C MET A 88 12.81 8.98 -12.89
N ARG A 89 13.90 9.57 -13.40
CA ARG A 89 14.45 10.86 -12.93
C ARG A 89 14.75 11.75 -14.14
N PRO A 90 13.72 12.28 -14.83
CA PRO A 90 13.94 13.15 -15.98
C PRO A 90 14.70 14.44 -15.56
N PRO A 91 15.49 15.03 -16.48
CA PRO A 91 16.30 16.21 -16.16
C PRO A 91 15.45 17.48 -16.01
N GLN A 92 14.33 17.57 -16.73
CA GLN A 92 13.43 18.72 -16.71
C GLN A 92 12.49 18.68 -15.50
N GLN A 93 12.32 19.81 -14.82
CA GLN A 93 11.52 19.90 -13.59
C GLN A 93 10.03 19.60 -13.82
N GLN A 94 9.46 20.05 -14.93
CA GLN A 94 8.07 19.78 -15.29
C GLN A 94 7.83 18.28 -15.51
N ALA A 95 8.71 17.62 -16.26
CA ALA A 95 8.68 16.17 -16.45
C ALA A 95 8.81 15.39 -15.13
N ARG A 96 9.68 15.83 -14.21
CA ARG A 96 9.79 15.22 -12.86
C ARG A 96 8.49 15.32 -12.08
N SER A 97 7.81 16.48 -12.17
CA SER A 97 6.52 16.67 -11.52
C SER A 97 5.46 15.76 -12.13
N ALA A 98 5.40 15.68 -13.46
CA ALA A 98 4.47 14.81 -14.19
C ALA A 98 4.65 13.34 -13.82
N VAL A 99 5.88 12.81 -13.85
CA VAL A 99 6.19 11.43 -13.45
C VAL A 99 5.79 11.17 -12.00
N ARG A 100 6.05 12.11 -11.08
CA ARG A 100 5.66 11.97 -9.67
C ARG A 100 4.14 11.93 -9.49
N ILE A 101 3.40 12.78 -10.21
CA ILE A 101 1.94 12.79 -10.18
C ILE A 101 1.41 11.48 -10.77
N LEU A 102 1.92 11.06 -11.92
CA LEU A 102 1.52 9.82 -12.58
C LEU A 102 1.79 8.60 -11.69
N HIS A 103 2.97 8.50 -11.10
CA HIS A 103 3.32 7.45 -10.15
C HIS A 103 2.34 7.43 -8.96
N ALA A 104 2.02 8.59 -8.40
CA ALA A 104 1.04 8.68 -7.31
C ALA A 104 -0.35 8.24 -7.77
N LEU A 105 -0.87 8.73 -8.89
CA LEU A 105 -2.22 8.41 -9.38
C LEU A 105 -2.35 6.93 -9.70
N LEU A 106 -1.41 6.37 -10.48
CA LEU A 106 -1.42 4.95 -10.81
C LEU A 106 -1.22 4.08 -9.57
N GLY A 107 -0.47 4.52 -8.56
CA GLY A 107 -0.30 3.80 -7.30
C GLY A 107 -1.61 3.72 -6.50
N HIS A 108 -2.39 4.80 -6.47
CA HIS A 108 -3.73 4.78 -5.84
C HIS A 108 -4.70 3.91 -6.65
N ALA A 109 -4.68 4.01 -7.97
CA ALA A 109 -5.50 3.17 -8.84
C ALA A 109 -5.18 1.68 -8.64
N ALA A 110 -3.90 1.30 -8.58
CA ALA A 110 -3.48 -0.08 -8.34
C ALA A 110 -4.00 -0.61 -6.99
N TYR A 111 -3.97 0.21 -5.93
CA TYR A 111 -4.52 -0.20 -4.64
C TYR A 111 -6.05 -0.40 -4.68
N ILE A 112 -6.78 0.53 -5.31
CA ILE A 112 -8.24 0.42 -5.46
C ILE A 112 -8.59 -0.84 -6.25
N LEU A 113 -7.94 -1.07 -7.39
CA LEU A 113 -8.16 -2.25 -8.21
C LEU A 113 -7.83 -3.54 -7.44
N ALA A 114 -6.73 -3.57 -6.69
CA ALA A 114 -6.37 -4.72 -5.87
C ALA A 114 -7.43 -5.04 -4.80
N VAL A 115 -7.91 -4.03 -4.07
CA VAL A 115 -8.95 -4.20 -3.06
C VAL A 115 -10.25 -4.66 -3.71
N THR A 116 -10.69 -4.00 -4.78
CA THR A 116 -11.85 -4.42 -5.58
C THR A 116 -11.70 -5.87 -6.04
N ASN A 117 -10.52 -6.26 -6.51
CA ASN A 117 -10.26 -7.60 -6.99
C ASN A 117 -10.42 -8.66 -5.89
N MET A 118 -10.02 -8.34 -4.65
CA MET A 118 -10.23 -9.23 -3.51
C MET A 118 -11.72 -9.39 -3.19
N PHE A 119 -12.51 -8.32 -3.26
CA PHE A 119 -13.96 -8.40 -3.07
C PHE A 119 -14.64 -9.22 -4.17
N LEU A 120 -14.18 -9.09 -5.42
CA LEU A 120 -14.64 -9.93 -6.54
C LEU A 120 -14.28 -11.40 -6.32
N ALA A 121 -13.09 -11.70 -5.79
CA ALA A 121 -12.66 -13.06 -5.50
C ALA A 121 -13.58 -13.77 -4.49
N VAL A 122 -14.03 -13.07 -3.45
CA VAL A 122 -14.94 -13.65 -2.45
C VAL A 122 -16.30 -14.00 -3.06
N GLY A 123 -16.73 -13.26 -4.10
CA GLY A 123 -17.98 -13.53 -4.81
C GLY A 123 -17.87 -14.58 -5.91
N LEU A 124 -16.66 -15.07 -6.20
CA LEU A 124 -16.42 -16.05 -7.24
C LEU A 124 -16.61 -17.46 -6.67
N GLU A 125 -17.62 -18.19 -7.15
CA GLU A 125 -17.91 -19.55 -6.67
C GLU A 125 -16.72 -20.50 -6.83
N ALA A 126 -15.97 -20.37 -7.93
CA ALA A 126 -14.78 -21.16 -8.21
C ALA A 126 -13.66 -20.98 -7.17
N ALA A 127 -13.62 -19.83 -6.47
CA ALA A 127 -12.61 -19.58 -5.45
C ALA A 127 -12.93 -20.24 -4.11
N GLN A 128 -14.16 -20.74 -3.91
CA GLN A 128 -14.64 -21.41 -2.68
C GLN A 128 -14.34 -20.63 -1.38
N ILE A 129 -14.34 -19.30 -1.44
CA ILE A 129 -14.01 -18.46 -0.28
C ILE A 129 -15.27 -18.21 0.57
N SER A 130 -15.15 -18.39 1.89
CA SER A 130 -16.22 -18.07 2.84
C SER A 130 -16.65 -16.60 2.77
N SER A 131 -17.97 -16.35 2.81
CA SER A 131 -18.55 -14.99 2.83
C SER A 131 -18.11 -14.14 4.03
N VAL A 132 -17.62 -14.76 5.11
CA VAL A 132 -16.99 -14.08 6.25
C VAL A 132 -15.83 -13.20 5.80
N MET A 133 -15.15 -13.57 4.70
CA MET A 133 -14.04 -12.78 4.15
C MET A 133 -14.47 -11.38 3.70
N TYR A 134 -15.74 -11.12 3.36
CA TYR A 134 -16.21 -9.76 3.11
C TYR A 134 -15.98 -8.84 4.31
N GLY A 135 -16.28 -9.31 5.52
CA GLY A 135 -16.06 -8.57 6.75
C GLY A 135 -14.58 -8.41 7.07
N LEU A 136 -13.77 -9.44 6.83
CA LEU A 136 -12.32 -9.42 7.09
C LEU A 136 -11.54 -8.52 6.11
N LEU A 137 -11.96 -8.46 4.84
CA LEU A 137 -11.40 -7.53 3.87
C LEU A 137 -11.88 -6.10 4.17
N GLY A 138 -13.18 -5.94 4.46
CA GLY A 138 -13.78 -4.65 4.81
C GLY A 138 -13.17 -4.01 6.06
N GLY A 139 -12.92 -4.81 7.10
CA GLY A 139 -12.27 -4.33 8.33
C GLY A 139 -10.82 -3.90 8.12
N ALA A 140 -10.03 -4.64 7.33
CA ALA A 140 -8.67 -4.24 6.98
C ALA A 140 -8.65 -2.92 6.17
N LEU A 141 -9.57 -2.78 5.21
CA LEU A 141 -9.76 -1.54 4.47
C LEU A 141 -10.16 -0.38 5.39
N ALA A 142 -11.09 -0.61 6.32
CA ALA A 142 -11.51 0.39 7.28
C ALA A 142 -10.35 0.88 8.16
N ILE A 143 -9.50 -0.04 8.66
CA ILE A 143 -8.27 0.31 9.40
C ILE A 143 -7.37 1.21 8.54
N HIS A 144 -7.17 0.85 7.27
CA HIS A 144 -6.35 1.63 6.36
C HIS A 144 -6.90 3.04 6.12
N VAL A 145 -8.22 3.17 5.92
CA VAL A 145 -8.90 4.45 5.72
C VAL A 145 -8.85 5.30 6.98
N VAL A 146 -9.17 4.73 8.15
CA VAL A 146 -9.11 5.44 9.44
C VAL A 146 -7.69 5.94 9.73
N ALA A 147 -6.66 5.13 9.44
CA ALA A 147 -5.28 5.57 9.55
C ALA A 147 -4.99 6.78 8.63
N HIS A 148 -5.43 6.75 7.37
CA HIS A 148 -5.29 7.89 6.46
C HIS A 148 -5.99 9.15 6.97
N VAL A 149 -7.20 9.02 7.52
CA VAL A 149 -7.91 10.15 8.15
C VAL A 149 -7.08 10.71 9.32
N ALA A 150 -6.60 9.86 10.22
CA ALA A 150 -5.77 10.27 11.35
C ALA A 150 -4.49 10.98 10.88
N PHE A 151 -3.80 10.47 9.86
CA PHE A 151 -2.62 11.12 9.31
C PHE A 151 -2.90 12.45 8.64
N ASN A 152 -4.02 12.60 7.91
CA ASN A 152 -4.43 13.88 7.33
C ASN A 152 -4.74 14.91 8.44
N VAL A 153 -5.39 14.50 9.54
CA VAL A 153 -5.60 15.38 10.71
C VAL A 153 -4.26 15.81 11.31
N LEU A 154 -3.32 14.87 11.52
CA LEU A 154 -1.98 15.22 12.02
C LEU A 154 -1.22 16.14 11.07
N GLU A 155 -1.37 15.97 9.76
CA GLU A 155 -0.78 16.86 8.76
C GLU A 155 -1.41 18.26 8.80
N TYR A 156 -2.73 18.35 8.88
CA TYR A 156 -3.43 19.62 9.04
C TYR A 156 -2.98 20.37 10.31
N LEU A 157 -2.93 19.68 11.45
CA LEU A 157 -2.45 20.24 12.72
C LEU A 157 -1.00 20.70 12.65
N ALA A 158 -0.14 19.92 11.98
CA ALA A 158 1.27 20.30 11.77
C ALA A 158 1.41 21.56 10.90
N ARG A 159 0.58 21.70 9.85
CA ARG A 159 0.55 22.90 9.00
C ARG A 159 0.06 24.12 9.78
N ARG A 160 -1.01 23.97 10.57
CA ARG A 160 -1.60 25.05 11.37
C ARG A 160 -0.65 25.58 12.45
N LYS A 161 0.11 24.69 13.10
CA LYS A 161 1.06 25.09 14.15
C LYS A 161 2.24 25.92 13.60
N GLY A 162 2.50 25.84 12.29
CA GLY A 162 3.73 26.34 11.70
C GLY A 162 4.94 25.49 12.11
N SER A 163 5.89 25.33 11.19
CA SER A 163 7.21 24.78 11.52
C SER A 163 8.22 25.90 11.49
N VAL A 164 8.97 26.10 12.57
CA VAL A 164 10.29 26.74 12.45
C VAL A 164 11.06 25.88 11.47
N LEU A 165 11.50 26.47 10.36
CA LEU A 165 12.26 25.78 9.31
C LEU A 165 13.67 25.45 9.85
N ASP A 166 13.77 24.35 10.59
CA ASP A 166 15.04 23.74 10.94
C ASP A 166 15.15 22.43 10.17
N VAL A 167 16.12 22.36 9.25
CA VAL A 167 16.39 21.18 8.42
C VAL A 167 16.78 19.99 9.29
N ASN A 168 17.31 20.26 10.48
CA ASN A 168 17.70 19.28 11.47
C ASN A 168 16.59 18.97 12.49
N LYS A 169 15.32 19.24 12.17
CA LYS A 169 14.21 18.94 13.08
C LYS A 169 13.02 18.34 12.34
N ASP A 170 12.56 17.21 12.87
CA ASP A 170 11.31 16.58 12.44
C ASP A 170 10.14 17.58 12.57
N ALA A 171 9.17 17.51 11.67
CA ALA A 171 8.00 18.39 11.70
C ALA A 171 7.20 18.24 13.00
N SER A 172 6.45 19.28 13.37
CA SER A 172 5.44 19.20 14.43
C SER A 172 4.57 17.95 14.29
N PHE A 173 4.24 17.31 15.41
CA PHE A 173 3.48 16.06 15.49
C PHE A 173 4.17 14.80 14.92
N SER A 174 5.47 14.83 14.63
CA SER A 174 6.20 13.65 14.17
C SER A 174 6.20 12.46 15.13
N ARG A 175 6.19 12.70 16.46
CA ARG A 175 6.01 11.62 17.45
C ARG A 175 4.65 10.95 17.29
N TRP A 176 3.59 11.73 17.13
CA TRP A 176 2.23 11.22 16.91
C TRP A 176 2.13 10.45 15.59
N ARG A 177 2.76 10.92 14.51
CA ARG A 177 2.83 10.16 13.25
C ARG A 177 3.46 8.78 13.45
N LYS A 178 4.62 8.73 14.12
CA LYS A 178 5.31 7.45 14.42
C LYS A 178 4.41 6.52 15.23
N THR A 179 3.74 7.03 16.27
CA THR A 179 2.78 6.25 17.06
C THR A 179 1.59 5.75 16.24
N THR A 180 0.97 6.60 15.42
CA THR A 180 -0.15 6.21 14.54
C THR A 180 0.26 5.13 13.54
N LEU A 181 1.48 5.20 12.98
CA LEU A 181 2.01 4.15 12.10
C LEU A 181 2.19 2.83 12.84
N MET A 182 2.70 2.84 14.08
CA MET A 182 2.83 1.63 14.89
C MET A 182 1.47 1.00 15.17
N VAL A 183 0.46 1.80 15.53
CA VAL A 183 -0.92 1.32 15.75
C VAL A 183 -1.49 0.72 14.47
N GLN A 184 -1.35 1.41 13.33
CA GLN A 184 -1.79 0.91 12.04
C GLN A 184 -1.09 -0.42 11.69
N MET A 185 0.22 -0.52 11.90
CA MET A 185 0.99 -1.73 11.63
C MET A 185 0.52 -2.92 12.48
N ILE A 186 0.32 -2.71 13.79
CA ILE A 186 -0.18 -3.76 14.69
C ILE A 186 -1.59 -4.19 14.27
N ALA A 187 -2.48 -3.23 13.99
CA ALA A 187 -3.85 -3.52 13.57
C ALA A 187 -3.90 -4.29 12.24
N LEU A 188 -3.14 -3.84 11.23
CA LEU A 188 -3.06 -4.53 9.94
C LEU A 188 -2.41 -5.92 10.08
N TYR A 189 -1.41 -6.07 10.95
CA TYR A 189 -0.79 -7.38 11.21
C TYR A 189 -1.80 -8.36 11.83
N ALA A 190 -2.52 -7.95 12.87
CA ALA A 190 -3.55 -8.76 13.51
C ALA A 190 -4.66 -9.16 12.51
N PHE A 191 -5.14 -8.21 11.70
CA PHE A 191 -6.15 -8.49 10.68
C PHE A 191 -5.61 -9.41 9.59
N THR A 192 -4.34 -9.25 9.18
CA THR A 192 -3.71 -10.11 8.18
C THR A 192 -3.61 -11.55 8.68
N ILE A 193 -3.22 -11.76 9.94
CA ILE A 193 -3.22 -13.10 10.55
C ILE A 193 -4.63 -13.69 10.53
N ALA A 194 -5.65 -12.92 10.95
CA ALA A 194 -7.03 -13.40 10.93
C ALA A 194 -7.47 -13.80 9.51
N ASN A 195 -7.21 -12.97 8.51
CA ASN A 195 -7.51 -13.27 7.10
C ASN A 195 -6.81 -14.57 6.64
N VAL A 196 -5.52 -14.74 6.92
CA VAL A 196 -4.77 -15.94 6.53
C VAL A 196 -5.31 -17.19 7.21
N VAL A 197 -5.60 -17.12 8.52
CA VAL A 197 -6.13 -18.26 9.28
C VAL A 197 -7.51 -18.67 8.78
N PHE A 198 -8.38 -17.70 8.47
CA PHE A 198 -9.71 -18.00 7.95
C PHE A 198 -9.68 -18.58 6.54
N VAL A 199 -8.81 -18.08 5.66
CA VAL A 199 -8.62 -18.65 4.32
C VAL A 199 -8.04 -20.07 4.38
N TRP A 200 -7.17 -20.37 5.35
CA TRP A 200 -6.56 -21.70 5.47
C TRP A 200 -7.48 -22.74 6.13
N ARG A 201 -8.45 -22.29 6.95
CA ARG A 201 -9.35 -23.19 7.69
C ARG A 201 -10.72 -23.40 7.03
N GLY A 202 -11.07 -22.56 6.06
CA GLY A 202 -12.28 -22.72 5.22
C GLY A 202 -11.96 -23.61 4.03
#